data_AF-Q08WK1-F1
#
_entry.id   AF-Q08WK1-F1
#
_cell.length_a   1.000
_cell.length_b   1.000
_cell.length_c   1.000
_cell.angle_alpha   90.00
_cell.angle_beta   90.00
_cell.angle_gamma   90.00
#
_symmetry.space_group_name_H-M   'P 1'
#
loop_
_entity.id
_entity.type
_entity.pdbx_description
1 polymer ?
#
loop_
_entity_poly.entity_id
_entity_poly.type
_entity_poly.pdbx_seq_one_letter_code
_entity_poly.pdbx_strand_id
1 'polypeptide(L)'
;MDYPDFALKVARAVASGEYALGVLVCGTGIGMSIAANKQRGVRAALCSTEFEARMARAHNDANVLCLGQRVVGAGVARSILDAFLATPFEGGRHEKRVQKIRDAEAER
;
A
#
# COMPACT_ATOMS: atom_id res chain seq x y z
N MET A 1 0.78 9.54 -20.13
CA MET A 1 0.05 8.60 -19.27
C MET A 1 0.34 9.03 -17.85
N ASP A 2 -0.71 9.33 -17.08
CA ASP A 2 -0.55 9.98 -15.78
C ASP A 2 -0.81 8.99 -14.66
N TYR A 3 0.17 8.84 -13.77
CA TYR A 3 0.12 7.87 -12.68
C TYR A 3 -1.13 7.97 -11.77
N PRO A 4 -1.76 9.15 -11.53
CA PRO A 4 -2.94 9.23 -10.67
C PRO A 4 -4.13 8.43 -11.19
N ASP A 5 -4.32 8.35 -12.51
CA ASP A 5 -5.47 7.64 -13.10
C ASP A 5 -5.44 6.15 -12.75
N PHE A 6 -4.25 5.56 -12.80
CA PHE A 6 -4.03 4.15 -12.48
C PHE A 6 -4.06 3.92 -10.97
N ALA A 7 -3.44 4.82 -10.20
CA ALA A 7 -3.47 4.75 -8.74
C ALA A 7 -4.90 4.76 -8.20
N LEU A 8 -5.74 5.69 -8.68
CA LEU A 8 -7.13 5.82 -8.25
C LEU A 8 -8.00 4.64 -8.72
N LYS A 9 -7.74 4.06 -9.89
CA LYS A 9 -8.45 2.86 -10.35
C LYS A 9 -8.24 1.69 -9.38
N VAL A 10 -6.98 1.38 -9.04
CA VAL A 10 -6.67 0.31 -8.09
C VAL A 10 -7.17 0.65 -6.69
N ALA A 11 -6.95 1.89 -6.23
CA ALA A 11 -7.36 2.33 -4.91
C ALA A 11 -8.88 2.20 -4.71
N ARG A 12 -9.69 2.58 -5.69
CA ARG A 12 -11.16 2.42 -5.63
C ARG A 12 -11.59 0.96 -5.57
N ALA A 13 -10.97 0.10 -6.37
CA ALA A 13 -11.31 -1.32 -6.40
C ALA A 13 -10.90 -2.04 -5.10
N VAL A 14 -9.81 -1.61 -4.45
CA VAL A 14 -9.44 -2.08 -3.10
C VAL A 14 -10.39 -1.52 -2.04
N ALA A 15 -10.73 -0.24 -2.11
CA ALA A 15 -11.62 0.40 -1.14
C ALA A 15 -13.06 -0.14 -1.20
N SER A 16 -13.55 -0.54 -2.38
CA SER A 16 -14.87 -1.14 -2.54
C SER A 16 -14.93 -2.61 -2.11
N GLY A 17 -13.78 -3.24 -1.85
CA GLY A 17 -13.68 -4.67 -1.58
C GLY A 17 -13.77 -5.56 -2.82
N GLU A 18 -13.75 -4.99 -4.04
CA GLU A 18 -13.64 -5.78 -5.27
C GLU A 18 -12.33 -6.59 -5.30
N TYR A 19 -11.25 -6.00 -4.77
CA TYR A 19 -9.98 -6.69 -4.52
C TYR A 19 -9.55 -6.51 -3.07
N ALA A 20 -8.99 -7.56 -2.48
CA ALA A 20 -8.46 -7.50 -1.12
C ALA A 20 -7.17 -6.66 -1.01
N LEU A 21 -6.33 -6.73 -2.04
CA LEU A 21 -5.02 -6.07 -2.09
C LEU A 21 -4.76 -5.47 -3.48
N GLY A 22 -3.95 -4.41 -3.54
CA GLY A 22 -3.49 -3.79 -4.78
C GLY A 22 -1.97 -3.68 -4.86
N VAL A 23 -1.43 -3.64 -6.08
CA VAL A 23 -0.01 -3.37 -6.35
C VAL A 23 0.09 -2.28 -7.41
N LEU A 24 0.90 -1.25 -7.14
CA LEU A 24 1.11 -0.10 -8.01
C LEU A 24 2.60 0.11 -8.26
N VAL A 25 2.95 0.44 -9.50
CA VAL A 25 4.34 0.65 -9.91
C VAL A 25 4.45 1.93 -10.73
N CYS A 26 5.41 2.79 -10.41
CA CYS A 26 5.86 3.86 -11.29
C CYS A 26 7.38 4.03 -11.18
N GLY A 27 7.95 5.12 -11.71
CA GLY A 27 9.40 5.35 -11.66
C GLY A 27 9.97 5.26 -10.23
N THR A 28 9.39 5.96 -9.27
CA THR A 28 9.83 5.95 -7.86
C THR A 28 8.82 5.35 -6.89
N GLY A 29 7.59 5.10 -7.34
CA GLY A 29 6.48 4.67 -6.49
C GLY A 29 5.85 5.79 -5.64
N ILE A 30 6.51 6.96 -5.51
CA ILE A 30 6.06 8.08 -4.66
C ILE A 30 4.73 8.66 -5.15
N GLY A 31 4.63 8.99 -6.43
CA GLY A 31 3.39 9.57 -6.98
C GLY A 31 2.20 8.61 -6.85
N MET A 32 2.43 7.31 -7.09
CA MET A 32 1.41 6.28 -6.95
C MET A 32 0.91 6.18 -5.51
N SER A 33 1.82 6.15 -4.53
CA SER A 33 1.43 6.03 -3.12
C SER A 33 0.71 7.28 -2.62
N ILE A 34 1.16 8.49 -3.02
CA ILE A 34 0.49 9.74 -2.65
C ILE A 34 -0.94 9.79 -3.21
N ALA A 35 -1.13 9.43 -4.48
CA ALA A 35 -2.43 9.44 -5.12
C ALA A 35 -3.38 8.37 -4.54
N ALA A 36 -2.89 7.13 -4.35
CA ALA A 36 -3.68 6.05 -3.80
C ALA A 36 -4.16 6.34 -2.37
N ASN A 37 -3.31 6.92 -1.52
CA ASN A 37 -3.65 7.30 -0.14
C ASN A 37 -4.67 8.46 -0.04
N LYS A 38 -5.14 9.04 -1.16
CA LYS A 38 -6.29 9.97 -1.15
C LYS A 38 -7.64 9.25 -1.13
N GLN A 39 -7.66 7.96 -1.48
CA GLN A 39 -8.88 7.16 -1.43
C GLN A 39 -9.10 6.68 0.01
N ARG A 40 -10.26 7.01 0.59
CA ARG A 40 -10.64 6.52 1.93
C ARG A 40 -10.62 5.00 1.97
N GLY A 41 -10.15 4.44 3.08
CA GLY A 41 -9.98 3.01 3.27
C GLY A 41 -8.69 2.44 2.67
N VAL A 42 -7.91 3.21 1.91
CA VAL A 42 -6.64 2.78 1.31
C VAL A 42 -5.45 3.20 2.17
N ARG A 43 -4.58 2.24 2.45
CA ARG A 43 -3.29 2.41 3.12
C ARG A 43 -2.23 1.87 2.17
N ALA A 44 -1.74 2.74 1.28
CA ALA A 44 -0.73 2.44 0.29
C ALA A 44 0.68 2.65 0.86
N ALA A 45 1.49 1.59 0.87
CA ALA A 45 2.85 1.60 1.38
C ALA A 45 3.86 1.55 0.23
N LEU A 46 4.72 2.56 0.13
CA LEU A 46 5.90 2.53 -0.74
C LEU A 46 7.01 1.75 -0.05
N CYS A 47 7.44 0.64 -0.65
CA CYS A 47 8.48 -0.20 -0.08
C CYS A 47 9.66 -0.34 -1.06
N SER A 48 10.87 -0.26 -0.52
CA SER A 48 12.13 -0.50 -1.22
C SER A 48 12.89 -1.71 -0.66
N THR A 49 12.40 -2.32 0.43
CA THR A 49 12.97 -3.50 1.08
C THR A 49 11.90 -4.49 1.54
N GLU A 50 12.27 -5.76 1.70
CA GLU A 50 11.37 -6.79 2.24
C GLU A 50 10.87 -6.46 3.65
N PHE A 51 11.74 -5.90 4.49
CA PHE A 51 11.39 -5.50 5.85
C PHE A 51 10.27 -4.48 5.85
N GLU A 52 10.36 -3.44 5.01
CA GLU A 52 9.29 -2.44 4.88
C GLU A 52 7.97 -3.08 4.44
N ALA A 53 7.98 -4.02 3.49
CA ALA A 53 6.78 -4.74 3.07
C ALA A 53 6.15 -5.57 4.19
N ARG A 54 6.97 -6.29 4.97
CA ARG A 54 6.49 -7.03 6.15
C ARG A 54 5.84 -6.08 7.15
N MET A 55 6.53 -4.99 7.51
CA MET A 55 6.02 -4.02 8.48
C MET A 55 4.80 -3.25 7.96
N ALA A 56 4.71 -3.00 6.66
CA ALA A 56 3.53 -2.40 6.04
C ALA A 56 2.28 -3.25 6.28
N ARG A 57 2.37 -4.57 6.10
CA ARG A 57 1.26 -5.49 6.42
C ARG A 57 1.07 -5.68 7.91
N ALA A 58 2.11 -6.13 8.62
CA ALA A 58 2.06 -6.52 10.02
C ALA A 58 1.58 -5.39 10.93
N HIS A 59 2.07 -4.16 10.73
CA HIS A 59 1.81 -3.06 11.64
C HIS A 59 0.78 -2.05 11.15
N ASN A 60 0.63 -1.88 9.83
CA ASN A 60 -0.20 -0.82 9.26
C ASN A 60 -1.41 -1.36 8.50
N ASP A 61 -1.55 -2.68 8.41
CA ASP A 61 -2.56 -3.34 7.59
C ASP A 61 -2.66 -2.69 6.20
N ALA A 62 -1.50 -2.44 5.56
CA ALA A 62 -1.45 -1.82 4.25
C ALA A 62 -2.15 -2.71 3.23
N ASN A 63 -3.11 -2.18 2.49
CA ASN A 63 -3.87 -2.92 1.48
C ASN A 63 -3.43 -2.59 0.04
N VAL A 64 -2.47 -1.68 -0.12
CA VAL A 64 -1.83 -1.40 -1.41
C VAL A 64 -0.31 -1.35 -1.24
N LEU A 65 0.42 -2.09 -2.08
CA LEU A 65 1.88 -2.00 -2.20
C LEU A 65 2.25 -1.06 -3.35
N CYS A 66 3.19 -0.15 -3.12
CA CYS A 66 3.78 0.71 -4.14
C CYS A 66 5.26 0.40 -4.32
N LEU A 67 5.72 0.31 -5.58
CA LEU A 67 7.11 0.04 -5.94
C LEU A 67 7.66 1.08 -6.91
N GLY A 68 8.97 1.33 -6.83
CA GLY A 68 9.72 2.20 -7.74
C GLY A 68 10.56 1.41 -8.73
N GLN A 69 10.17 1.39 -10.00
CA GLN A 69 10.87 0.69 -11.09
C GLN A 69 12.30 1.19 -11.35
N ARG A 70 12.60 2.45 -10.99
CA ARG A 70 13.94 3.06 -11.08
C ARG A 70 14.71 2.99 -9.75
N VAL A 71 14.13 2.38 -8.72
CA VAL A 71 14.67 2.35 -7.35
C VAL A 71 15.09 0.94 -6.96
N VAL A 72 14.24 -0.06 -7.24
CA VAL A 72 14.51 -1.46 -6.91
C VAL A 72 14.66 -2.32 -8.16
N GLY A 73 15.62 -3.24 -8.15
CA GLY A 73 15.78 -4.24 -9.21
C GLY A 73 14.69 -5.32 -9.16
N ALA A 74 14.45 -6.01 -10.28
CA ALA A 74 13.34 -6.98 -10.40
C ALA A 74 13.37 -8.11 -9.36
N GLY A 75 14.56 -8.63 -9.02
CA GLY A 75 14.72 -9.65 -7.97
C GLY A 75 14.27 -9.13 -6.60
N VAL A 76 14.70 -7.93 -6.23
CA VAL A 76 14.31 -7.28 -4.97
C VAL A 76 12.82 -6.94 -4.98
N ALA A 77 12.29 -6.42 -6.08
CA ALA A 77 10.86 -6.14 -6.23
C ALA A 77 10.00 -7.39 -6.02
N ARG A 78 10.44 -8.54 -6.54
CA ARG A 78 9.77 -9.82 -6.31
C ARG A 78 9.79 -10.21 -4.84
N SER A 79 10.94 -10.13 -4.17
CA SER A 79 11.00 -10.45 -2.75
C SER A 79 10.13 -9.52 -1.88
N ILE A 80 10.06 -8.22 -2.22
CA ILE A 80 9.17 -7.26 -1.55
C ILE A 80 7.71 -7.68 -1.74
N LEU A 81 7.33 -8.04 -2.97
CA LEU A 81 5.97 -8.51 -3.28
C LEU A 81 5.63 -9.78 -2.50
N ASP A 82 6.52 -10.79 -2.52
CA ASP A 82 6.32 -12.05 -1.80
C ASP A 82 6.18 -11.80 -0.28
N ALA A 83 7.01 -10.92 0.28
CA ALA A 83 6.94 -10.52 1.68
C ALA A 83 5.62 -9.80 2.02
N PHE A 84 5.14 -8.91 1.16
CA PHE A 84 3.86 -8.22 1.34
C PHE A 84 2.67 -9.17 1.25
N LEU A 85 2.67 -10.11 0.31
CA LEU A 85 1.54 -11.04 0.14
C LEU A 85 1.49 -12.09 1.26
N ALA A 86 2.65 -12.55 1.75
CA ALA A 86 2.72 -13.59 2.77
C ALA A 86 2.53 -13.10 4.20
N THR A 87 2.64 -11.79 4.47
CA THR A 87 2.60 -11.26 5.83
C THR A 87 1.17 -10.92 6.26
N PRO A 88 0.61 -11.57 7.30
CA PRO A 88 -0.67 -11.20 7.88
C PRO A 88 -0.56 -9.93 8.73
N PHE A 89 -1.70 -9.28 8.99
CA PHE A 89 -1.77 -8.19 9.96
C PHE A 89 -1.66 -8.76 11.39
N GLU A 90 -0.85 -8.15 12.25
CA GLU A 90 -0.60 -8.65 13.61
C GLU A 90 -1.68 -8.25 14.62
N GLY A 91 -2.50 -7.25 14.30
CA GLY A 91 -3.56 -6.79 15.19
C GLY A 91 -3.04 -6.14 16.49
N GLY A 92 -3.79 -6.30 17.59
CA GLY A 92 -3.37 -5.91 18.93
C GLY A 92 -3.08 -4.40 19.05
N ARG A 93 -1.85 -4.02 19.42
CA ARG A 93 -1.49 -2.59 19.57
C ARG A 93 -1.58 -1.80 18.26
N HIS A 94 -1.53 -2.49 17.12
CA HIS A 94 -1.57 -1.90 15.80
C HIS A 94 -2.98 -1.51 15.37
N GLU A 95 -4.00 -2.24 15.80
CA GLU A 95 -5.41 -1.94 15.51
C GLU A 95 -5.78 -0.53 15.95
N LYS A 96 -5.38 -0.14 17.17
CA LYS A 96 -5.63 1.21 17.69
C LYS A 96 -5.01 2.31 16.82
N ARG A 97 -3.90 2.04 16.15
CA ARG A 97 -3.22 3.00 15.28
C ARG A 97 -3.88 3.05 13.90
N VAL A 98 -4.23 1.89 13.34
CA VAL A 98 -4.99 1.80 12.10
C VAL A 98 -6.36 2.46 12.25
N GLN A 99 -7.01 2.29 13.40
CA GLN A 99 -8.29 2.94 13.68
C GLN A 99 -8.16 4.47 13.69
N LYS A 100 -7.12 5.03 14.33
CA LYS A 100 -6.87 6.48 14.28
C LYS A 100 -6.68 7.02 12.85
N ILE A 101 -6.08 6.24 11.95
CA ILE A 101 -5.96 6.61 10.53
C ILE A 101 -7.36 6.66 9.89
N ARG A 102 -8.19 5.64 10.11
CA ARG A 102 -9.57 5.58 9.61
C ARG A 102 -10.42 6.73 10.15
N ASP A 103 -10.28 7.07 11.42
CA ASP A 103 -11.01 8.17 12.04
C ASP A 103 -10.63 9.51 11.38
N ALA A 104 -9.33 9.75 11.17
CA ALA A 104 -8.84 10.95 10.47
C ALA A 104 -9.30 11.05 8.99
N GLU A 105 -9.61 9.92 8.34
CA GLU A 105 -10.21 9.90 7.00
C GLU A 105 -11.70 10.29 7.01
N ALA A 106 -12.41 9.99 8.10
CA ALA A 106 -13.84 10.28 8.26
C ALA A 106 -14.13 11.75 8.62
N GLU A 107 -13.16 12.43 9.25
CA GLU A 107 -13.24 13.86 9.62
C GLU A 107 -13.12 14.83 8.42
N ARG A 108 -12.83 14.31 7.22
CA ARG A 108 -12.77 15.07 5.96
C ARG A 108 -14.09 15.07 5.21
#